data_AF-A0A2E7M6R0-F1
#
_entry.id   AF-A0A2E7M6R0-F1
#
_cell.length_a   1.000
_cell.length_b   1.000
_cell.length_c   1.000
_cell.angle_alpha   90.00
_cell.angle_beta   90.00
_cell.angle_gamma   90.00
#
_symmetry.space_group_name_H-M   'P 1'
#
loop_
_entity.id
_entity.type
_entity.pdbx_description
1 polymer ?
#
loop_
_entity_poly.entity_id
_entity_poly.type
_entity_poly.pdbx_seq_one_letter_code
_entity_poly.pdbx_strand_id
1 'polypeptide(L)'
;MTSPVELGVYVPVVLSGRMAFCCAFGLEVLVVDLPQRREDDSASPQVGESLTMELHLGPGRRVSGLATVASLGSSPPGGFQRLHLDVTELDDDGEERLSAFLSARRKDSHLDIVASRDVEAAHTRAGWDDVRLPHVALPEAHPDDANLGTTFLGRALAAPVLIAGMTGGTERAGAVNRALARVAQELGLGMGLGSQRAMVEDPSLLSSFRVRAEAPDILLLANIGAVQLSHGVSADDCRRLVGEVEADALAIHLNPLQEMIQPEGDRDWRNLRPLIETVVTSVGVPVVLKETGCGLSGDMALLAREMGVAAIDVGGTGGTAWGFIEGFRAADEQHQAMGATFRDWGIPTAEALDQCREALGPDFPIIATGGVRHGLDVARAIGLGANLAGMALPFFRAADVSQDAALALGTRILEELRIAMFCAGA
;
A
#
# COMPACT_ATOMS: atom_id res chain seq x y z
N MET A 1 -7.54 -26.48 -20.46
CA MET A 1 -7.65 -26.74 -19.01
C MET A 1 -6.87 -25.65 -18.30
N THR A 2 -7.55 -24.53 -18.07
CA THR A 2 -7.06 -23.36 -17.35
C THR A 2 -7.70 -23.41 -15.97
N SER A 3 -6.89 -23.49 -14.91
CA SER A 3 -7.38 -23.54 -13.53
C SER A 3 -8.14 -22.25 -13.20
N PRO A 4 -9.33 -22.32 -12.57
CA PRO A 4 -10.04 -21.13 -12.12
C PRO A 4 -9.27 -20.44 -10.98
N VAL A 5 -9.14 -19.12 -11.09
CA VAL A 5 -8.48 -18.19 -10.16
C VAL A 5 -9.47 -17.77 -9.07
N GLU A 6 -9.22 -18.14 -7.80
CA GLU A 6 -10.00 -17.72 -6.62
C GLU A 6 -9.91 -16.21 -6.39
N LEU A 7 -11.05 -15.52 -6.37
CA LEU A 7 -11.13 -14.13 -5.91
C LEU A 7 -11.76 -14.08 -4.52
N GLY A 8 -10.98 -13.68 -3.51
CA GLY A 8 -11.37 -13.61 -2.09
C GLY A 8 -12.28 -12.43 -1.70
N VAL A 9 -13.15 -11.95 -2.60
CA VAL A 9 -14.07 -10.84 -2.31
C VAL A 9 -15.52 -11.27 -2.54
N TYR A 10 -16.30 -11.32 -1.45
CA TYR A 10 -17.70 -11.71 -1.50
C TYR A 10 -18.58 -10.63 -2.15
N VAL A 11 -19.42 -11.03 -3.10
CA VAL A 11 -20.51 -10.22 -3.67
C VAL A 11 -21.84 -10.77 -3.13
N PRO A 12 -22.73 -9.94 -2.56
CA PRO A 12 -24.06 -10.39 -2.19
C PRO A 12 -24.84 -10.79 -3.44
N VAL A 13 -25.45 -11.97 -3.41
CA VAL A 13 -26.27 -12.50 -4.49
C VAL A 13 -27.61 -12.91 -3.94
N VAL A 14 -28.68 -12.62 -4.67
CA VAL A 14 -30.00 -13.19 -4.38
C VAL A 14 -30.26 -14.33 -5.37
N LEU A 15 -30.33 -15.56 -4.88
CA LEU A 15 -30.66 -16.76 -5.66
C LEU A 15 -32.08 -17.21 -5.33
N SER A 16 -32.97 -17.17 -6.32
CA SER A 16 -34.39 -17.55 -6.16
C SER A 16 -35.03 -16.94 -4.89
N GLY A 17 -34.74 -15.66 -4.63
CA GLY A 17 -35.26 -14.92 -3.47
C GLY A 17 -34.46 -15.08 -2.17
N ARG A 18 -33.28 -15.72 -2.19
CA ARG A 18 -32.46 -15.97 -0.99
C ARG A 18 -31.11 -15.29 -1.08
N MET A 19 -30.69 -14.68 0.03
CA MET A 19 -29.37 -14.08 0.12
C MET A 19 -28.26 -15.15 0.20
N ALA A 20 -27.24 -14.96 -0.63
CA ALA A 20 -26.04 -15.78 -0.76
C ALA A 20 -24.82 -14.86 -0.88
N PHE A 21 -23.63 -15.44 -0.71
CA PHE A 21 -22.37 -14.73 -0.94
C PHE A 21 -21.58 -15.44 -2.02
N CYS A 22 -21.02 -14.65 -2.95
CA CYS A 22 -20.38 -15.17 -4.15
C CYS A 22 -18.90 -14.79 -4.24
N CYS A 23 -18.07 -15.75 -4.65
CA CYS A 23 -16.79 -15.51 -5.30
C CYS A 23 -16.97 -15.77 -6.80
N ALA A 24 -17.00 -14.71 -7.62
CA ALA A 24 -17.23 -14.86 -9.05
C ALA A 24 -15.91 -15.25 -9.74
N PHE A 25 -15.90 -16.40 -10.41
CA PHE A 25 -14.80 -16.82 -11.29
C PHE A 25 -15.14 -16.40 -12.72
N GLY A 26 -14.21 -16.55 -13.66
CA GLY A 26 -14.38 -16.15 -15.07
C GLY A 26 -15.80 -16.42 -15.57
N LEU A 27 -16.36 -15.42 -16.27
CA LEU A 27 -17.79 -15.12 -16.53
C LEU A 27 -18.79 -16.29 -16.62
N GLU A 28 -18.33 -17.48 -16.97
CA GLU A 28 -19.09 -18.72 -17.06
C GLU A 28 -19.39 -19.39 -15.71
N VAL A 29 -18.57 -19.22 -14.66
CA VAL A 29 -18.73 -19.97 -13.39
C VAL A 29 -18.79 -19.05 -12.16
N LEU A 30 -19.90 -19.15 -11.41
CA LEU A 30 -20.16 -18.44 -10.16
C LEU A 30 -20.09 -19.41 -8.96
N VAL A 31 -19.29 -19.12 -7.94
CA VAL A 31 -19.26 -19.95 -6.72
C VAL A 31 -19.99 -19.22 -5.60
N VAL A 32 -21.01 -19.86 -5.03
CA VAL A 32 -21.87 -19.26 -4.01
C VAL A 32 -21.94 -20.12 -2.76
N ASP A 33 -21.93 -19.47 -1.59
CA ASP A 33 -22.22 -20.11 -0.31
C ASP A 33 -23.66 -19.76 0.12
N LEU A 34 -24.51 -20.78 0.22
CA LEU A 34 -25.91 -20.66 0.65
C LEU A 34 -26.10 -21.18 2.09
N PRO A 35 -26.88 -20.51 2.95
CA PRO A 35 -27.18 -21.03 4.29
C PRO A 35 -27.83 -22.43 4.25
N GLN A 36 -27.36 -23.37 5.07
CA GLN A 36 -28.01 -24.67 5.24
C GLN A 36 -29.37 -24.50 5.95
N ARG A 37 -30.40 -25.18 5.46
CA ARG A 37 -31.79 -25.06 5.94
C ARG A 37 -32.02 -25.78 7.27
N ARG A 38 -33.06 -25.36 8.01
CA ARG A 38 -33.77 -26.20 9.00
C ARG A 38 -34.81 -27.08 8.28
N GLU A 39 -35.11 -28.26 8.85
CA GLU A 39 -35.67 -29.46 8.20
C GLU A 39 -36.99 -29.35 7.39
N ASP A 40 -37.76 -28.25 7.45
CA ASP A 40 -39.18 -28.26 7.04
C ASP A 40 -39.58 -27.41 5.81
N ASP A 41 -38.68 -27.07 4.89
CA ASP A 41 -39.08 -26.37 3.65
C ASP A 41 -38.27 -26.79 2.40
N SER A 42 -38.92 -26.81 1.23
CA SER A 42 -38.63 -27.63 0.02
C SER A 42 -37.22 -27.53 -0.61
N ALA A 43 -36.49 -28.65 -0.65
CA ALA A 43 -35.30 -29.03 -1.44
C ALA A 43 -34.09 -28.06 -1.52
N SER A 44 -32.90 -28.55 -1.13
CA SER A 44 -31.62 -27.90 -1.48
C SER A 44 -31.40 -27.92 -2.98
N PRO A 45 -30.75 -26.88 -3.57
CA PRO A 45 -30.49 -26.85 -5.00
C PRO A 45 -29.75 -28.10 -5.46
N GLN A 46 -30.24 -28.73 -6.53
CA GLN A 46 -29.63 -29.95 -7.09
C GLN A 46 -28.78 -29.64 -8.31
N VAL A 47 -27.78 -30.48 -8.58
CA VAL A 47 -27.00 -30.41 -9.82
C VAL A 47 -27.94 -30.47 -11.02
N GLY A 48 -27.80 -29.51 -11.94
CA GLY A 48 -28.66 -29.33 -13.11
C GLY A 48 -29.89 -28.44 -12.88
N GLU A 49 -30.15 -27.98 -11.65
CA GLU A 49 -31.24 -27.05 -11.37
C GLU A 49 -30.90 -25.63 -11.89
N SER A 50 -31.86 -25.00 -12.58
CA SER A 50 -31.75 -23.61 -13.00
C SER A 50 -32.27 -22.67 -11.93
N LEU A 51 -31.49 -21.65 -11.60
CA LEU A 51 -31.74 -20.67 -10.56
C LEU A 51 -31.74 -19.26 -11.17
N THR A 52 -32.68 -18.42 -10.74
CA THR A 52 -32.60 -16.99 -11.01
C THR A 52 -31.63 -16.35 -10.03
N MET A 53 -30.70 -15.54 -10.52
CA MET A 53 -29.72 -14.82 -9.70
C MET A 53 -29.83 -13.30 -9.89
N GLU A 54 -29.58 -12.55 -8.83
CA GLU A 54 -29.33 -11.10 -8.86
C GLU A 54 -28.04 -10.80 -8.09
N LEU A 55 -27.01 -10.33 -8.78
CA LEU A 55 -25.71 -9.90 -8.25
C LEU A 55 -25.78 -8.42 -7.84
N HIS A 56 -25.48 -8.10 -6.59
CA HIS A 56 -25.51 -6.72 -6.09
C HIS A 56 -24.12 -6.08 -6.20
N LEU A 57 -23.94 -5.17 -7.16
CA LEU A 57 -22.65 -4.53 -7.49
C LEU A 57 -22.44 -3.17 -6.77
N GLY A 58 -23.27 -2.87 -5.77
CA GLY A 58 -23.28 -1.62 -4.98
C GLY A 58 -24.58 -0.82 -5.11
N PRO A 59 -24.64 0.41 -4.55
CA PRO A 59 -25.87 1.21 -4.55
C PRO A 59 -26.43 1.42 -5.95
N GLY A 60 -27.65 0.94 -6.19
CA GLY A 60 -28.36 1.07 -7.48
C GLY A 60 -27.80 0.24 -8.64
N ARG A 61 -26.74 -0.54 -8.45
CA ARG A 61 -26.12 -1.37 -9.49
C ARG A 61 -26.35 -2.85 -9.21
N ARG A 62 -27.02 -3.53 -10.13
CA ARG A 62 -27.29 -4.97 -10.04
C ARG A 62 -27.10 -5.61 -11.40
N VAL A 63 -26.88 -6.92 -11.42
CA VAL A 63 -26.89 -7.74 -12.63
C VAL A 63 -27.77 -8.95 -12.34
N SER A 64 -28.84 -9.12 -13.11
CA SER A 64 -29.74 -10.27 -12.98
C SER A 64 -29.42 -11.32 -14.04
N GLY A 65 -29.79 -12.58 -13.81
CA GLY A 65 -29.52 -13.64 -14.77
C GLY A 65 -30.04 -15.01 -14.38
N LEU A 66 -29.68 -16.00 -15.19
CA LEU A 66 -29.95 -17.41 -14.94
C LEU A 66 -28.63 -18.14 -14.76
N ALA A 67 -28.59 -19.03 -13.78
CA ALA A 67 -27.46 -19.91 -13.51
C ALA A 67 -27.94 -21.35 -13.40
N THR A 68 -27.13 -22.32 -13.80
CA THR A 68 -27.40 -23.75 -13.59
C THR A 68 -26.45 -24.31 -12.57
N VAL A 69 -26.91 -25.12 -11.61
CA VAL A 69 -26.02 -25.74 -10.62
C VAL A 69 -25.12 -26.77 -11.30
N ALA A 70 -23.85 -26.43 -11.50
CA ALA A 70 -22.84 -27.27 -12.13
C ALA A 70 -22.34 -28.36 -11.19
N SER A 71 -22.07 -28.01 -9.92
CA SER A 71 -21.65 -28.97 -8.89
C SER A 71 -21.90 -28.46 -7.48
N LEU A 72 -21.88 -29.40 -6.52
CA LEU A 72 -21.93 -29.11 -5.09
C LEU A 72 -20.50 -29.19 -4.53
N GLY A 73 -20.04 -28.12 -3.91
CA GLY A 73 -18.72 -28.05 -3.26
C GLY A 73 -18.72 -28.62 -1.85
N SER A 74 -17.53 -28.77 -1.26
CA SER A 74 -17.38 -29.08 0.16
C SER A 74 -17.99 -27.97 1.01
N SER A 75 -18.73 -28.34 2.06
CA SER A 75 -19.37 -27.36 2.95
C SER A 75 -18.30 -26.67 3.80
N PRO A 76 -18.19 -25.33 3.73
CA PRO A 76 -17.29 -24.60 4.62
C PRO A 76 -17.77 -24.68 6.09
N PRO A 77 -16.88 -24.46 7.07
CA PRO A 77 -17.27 -24.33 8.47
C PRO A 77 -18.32 -23.20 8.62
N GLY A 78 -19.44 -23.48 9.30
CA GLY A 78 -20.48 -22.46 9.57
C GLY A 78 -21.88 -22.78 9.05
N GLY A 79 -22.13 -23.99 8.53
CA GLY A 79 -23.49 -24.41 8.14
C GLY A 79 -23.95 -23.77 6.83
N PHE A 80 -23.06 -23.67 5.84
CA PHE A 80 -23.37 -23.23 4.48
C PHE A 80 -23.09 -24.36 3.48
N GLN A 81 -23.86 -24.42 2.40
CA GLN A 81 -23.63 -25.29 1.25
C GLN A 81 -22.99 -24.47 0.13
N ARG A 82 -21.83 -24.92 -0.35
CA ARG A 82 -21.16 -24.34 -1.51
C ARG A 82 -21.76 -24.88 -2.80
N LEU A 83 -22.16 -24.00 -3.72
CA LEU A 83 -22.59 -24.34 -5.06
C LEU A 83 -21.64 -23.72 -6.09
N HIS A 84 -21.38 -24.46 -7.16
CA HIS A 84 -20.77 -23.95 -8.38
C HIS A 84 -21.87 -23.83 -9.41
N LEU A 85 -22.10 -22.63 -9.93
CA LEU A 85 -23.17 -22.33 -10.86
C LEU A 85 -22.58 -21.92 -12.20
N ASP A 86 -23.04 -22.52 -13.28
CA ASP A 86 -22.73 -22.05 -14.64
C ASP A 86 -23.69 -20.91 -14.98
N VAL A 87 -23.16 -19.72 -15.22
CA VAL A 87 -23.94 -18.55 -15.65
C VAL A 87 -24.39 -18.80 -17.09
N THR A 88 -25.68 -19.01 -17.28
CA THR A 88 -26.25 -19.32 -18.60
C THR A 88 -26.75 -18.08 -19.33
N GLU A 89 -27.17 -17.06 -18.57
CA GLU A 89 -27.71 -15.82 -19.12
C GLU A 89 -27.53 -14.68 -18.13
N LEU A 90 -27.24 -13.47 -18.62
CA LEU A 90 -27.25 -12.23 -17.87
C LEU A 90 -28.23 -11.25 -18.53
N ASP A 91 -28.76 -10.32 -17.74
CA ASP A 91 -29.58 -9.21 -18.24
C ASP A 91 -28.79 -8.34 -19.23
N ASP A 92 -29.51 -7.63 -20.11
CA ASP A 92 -29.03 -6.67 -21.12
C ASP A 92 -27.49 -6.54 -21.28
N ASP A 93 -26.90 -5.48 -20.74
CA ASP A 93 -25.47 -5.17 -20.68
C ASP A 93 -24.79 -5.74 -19.41
N GLY A 94 -25.38 -6.77 -18.80
CA GLY A 94 -24.97 -7.35 -17.53
C GLY A 94 -23.56 -7.94 -17.54
N GLU A 95 -23.14 -8.51 -18.68
CA GLU A 95 -21.77 -9.01 -18.87
C GLU A 95 -20.74 -7.87 -18.84
N GLU A 96 -21.05 -6.74 -19.48
CA GLU A 96 -20.20 -5.54 -19.49
C GLU A 96 -20.17 -4.90 -18.09
N ARG A 97 -21.32 -4.75 -17.43
CA ARG A 97 -21.43 -4.23 -16.05
C ARG A 97 -20.66 -5.09 -15.05
N LEU A 98 -20.80 -6.41 -15.13
CA LEU A 98 -20.09 -7.35 -14.26
C LEU A 98 -18.59 -7.36 -14.55
N SER A 99 -18.19 -7.38 -15.82
CA SER A 99 -16.78 -7.31 -16.22
C SER A 99 -16.11 -6.02 -15.76
N ALA A 100 -16.77 -4.87 -15.95
CA ALA A 100 -16.31 -3.57 -15.47
C ALA A 100 -16.21 -3.51 -13.94
N PHE A 101 -17.20 -4.05 -13.23
CA PHE A 101 -17.17 -4.16 -11.77
C PHE A 101 -16.03 -5.05 -11.26
N LEU A 102 -15.84 -6.23 -11.86
CA LEU A 102 -14.76 -7.16 -11.51
C LEU A 102 -13.39 -6.59 -11.87
N SER A 103 -13.28 -5.83 -12.96
CA SER A 103 -12.07 -5.09 -13.34
C SER A 103 -11.77 -3.98 -12.33
N ALA A 104 -12.76 -3.19 -11.94
CA ALA A 104 -12.61 -2.13 -10.92
C ALA A 104 -12.25 -2.70 -9.54
N ARG A 105 -12.89 -3.79 -9.10
CA ARG A 105 -12.53 -4.47 -7.84
C ARG A 105 -11.14 -5.10 -7.87
N ARG A 106 -10.71 -5.64 -9.03
CA ARG A 106 -9.32 -6.09 -9.20
C ARG A 106 -8.34 -4.92 -9.06
N LYS A 107 -8.67 -3.75 -9.60
CA LYS A 107 -7.86 -2.53 -9.51
C LYS A 107 -7.73 -1.97 -8.08
N ASP A 108 -8.74 -2.13 -7.23
CA ASP A 108 -8.70 -1.70 -5.82
C ASP A 108 -8.27 -2.80 -4.83
N SER A 109 -7.93 -4.01 -5.29
CA SER A 109 -7.64 -5.16 -4.42
C SER A 109 -6.56 -4.88 -3.36
N HIS A 110 -5.50 -4.13 -3.72
CA HIS A 110 -4.50 -3.65 -2.77
C HIS A 110 -5.11 -2.79 -1.66
N LEU A 111 -5.98 -1.83 -2.01
CA LEU A 111 -6.58 -0.91 -1.05
C LEU A 111 -7.51 -1.62 -0.09
N ASP A 112 -8.31 -2.57 -0.59
CA ASP A 112 -9.22 -3.36 0.24
C ASP A 112 -8.47 -4.24 1.25
N ILE A 113 -7.42 -4.93 0.80
CA ILE A 113 -6.58 -5.77 1.65
C ILE A 113 -5.93 -4.91 2.73
N VAL A 114 -5.31 -3.80 2.34
CA VAL A 114 -4.57 -2.92 3.26
C VAL A 114 -5.50 -2.21 4.26
N ALA A 115 -6.71 -1.83 3.83
CA ALA A 115 -7.69 -1.18 4.69
C ALA A 115 -8.27 -2.13 5.75
N SER A 116 -8.49 -3.40 5.41
CA SER A 116 -9.33 -4.32 6.20
C SER A 116 -8.63 -5.52 6.83
N ARG A 117 -7.42 -5.86 6.38
CA ARG A 117 -6.69 -7.07 6.82
C ARG A 117 -5.52 -6.73 7.72
N ASP A 118 -5.12 -7.72 8.51
CA ASP A 118 -3.82 -7.74 9.16
C ASP A 118 -2.75 -8.07 8.10
N VAL A 119 -2.08 -7.02 7.62
CA VAL A 119 -1.08 -7.06 6.53
C VAL A 119 0.32 -6.73 7.02
N GLU A 120 0.49 -6.61 8.33
CA GLU A 120 1.76 -6.24 8.95
C GLU A 120 2.59 -7.51 9.20
N ALA A 121 3.89 -7.36 9.45
CA ALA A 121 4.74 -8.45 9.93
C ALA A 121 4.10 -9.13 11.16
N ALA A 122 4.14 -10.46 11.26
CA ALA A 122 3.43 -11.20 12.30
C ALA A 122 4.20 -11.24 13.61
N HIS A 123 5.53 -11.35 13.53
CA HIS A 123 6.40 -11.64 14.66
C HIS A 123 7.60 -10.71 14.73
N THR A 124 8.12 -10.29 13.58
CA THR A 124 9.22 -9.33 13.51
C THR A 124 8.69 -7.93 13.82
N ARG A 125 9.16 -7.34 14.92
CA ARG A 125 8.89 -5.94 15.25
C ARG A 125 9.86 -5.03 14.50
N ALA A 126 9.49 -3.77 14.32
CA ALA A 126 10.35 -2.77 13.69
C ALA A 126 11.58 -2.37 14.52
N GLY A 127 11.69 -2.85 15.77
CA GLY A 127 12.84 -2.57 16.66
C GLY A 127 12.78 -1.22 17.38
N TRP A 128 11.72 -0.41 17.19
CA TRP A 128 11.56 0.84 17.93
C TRP A 128 11.54 0.65 19.45
N ASP A 129 10.99 -0.48 19.90
CA ASP A 129 10.96 -0.87 21.31
C ASP A 129 12.32 -1.19 21.91
N ASP A 130 13.40 -1.25 21.12
CA ASP A 130 14.77 -1.44 21.61
C ASP A 130 15.51 -0.11 21.72
N VAL A 131 15.00 0.95 21.08
CA VAL A 131 15.54 2.31 21.16
C VAL A 131 14.99 3.02 22.41
N ARG A 132 15.90 3.45 23.30
CA ARG A 132 15.57 4.22 24.51
C ARG A 132 16.09 5.63 24.38
N LEU A 133 15.18 6.59 24.37
CA LEU A 133 15.53 8.00 24.55
C LEU A 133 15.88 8.23 26.04
N PRO A 134 16.92 9.01 26.34
CA PRO A 134 17.24 9.35 27.72
C PRO A 134 16.08 10.14 28.33
N HIS A 135 15.63 9.77 29.54
CA HIS A 135 14.56 10.50 30.21
C HIS A 135 15.13 11.60 31.12
N VAL A 136 14.60 12.81 30.96
CA VAL A 136 14.84 13.94 31.84
C VAL A 136 13.65 14.11 32.77
N ALA A 137 13.84 13.79 34.06
CA ALA A 137 12.78 13.84 35.07
C ALA A 137 12.39 15.27 35.51
N LEU A 138 13.25 16.26 35.23
CA LEU A 138 13.02 17.68 35.50
C LEU A 138 13.50 18.51 34.30
N PRO A 139 12.70 18.63 33.21
CA PRO A 139 13.14 19.28 31.97
C PRO A 139 13.33 20.81 32.05
N GLU A 140 12.78 21.47 33.07
CA GLU A 140 12.87 22.94 33.27
C GLU A 140 12.52 23.77 32.00
N ALA A 141 11.59 23.29 31.17
CA ALA A 141 11.12 23.92 29.93
C ALA A 141 9.59 23.87 29.81
N HIS A 142 9.00 24.54 28.80
CA HIS A 142 7.60 24.35 28.41
C HIS A 142 7.51 23.47 27.16
N PRO A 143 6.58 22.50 27.05
CA PRO A 143 6.46 21.65 25.86
C PRO A 143 6.25 22.44 24.55
N ASP A 144 5.52 23.55 24.60
CA ASP A 144 5.26 24.40 23.43
C ASP A 144 6.52 25.13 22.92
N ASP A 145 7.61 25.15 23.68
CA ASP A 145 8.90 25.72 23.24
C ASP A 145 9.62 24.80 22.25
N ALA A 146 9.21 23.52 22.14
CA ALA A 146 9.83 22.56 21.24
C ALA A 146 9.60 22.93 19.77
N ASN A 147 10.69 23.19 19.05
CA ASN A 147 10.67 23.41 17.62
C ASN A 147 10.82 22.07 16.88
N LEU A 148 9.73 21.62 16.24
CA LEU A 148 9.73 20.40 15.43
C LEU A 148 10.28 20.63 14.01
N GLY A 149 10.49 21.89 13.60
CA GLY A 149 10.82 22.23 12.22
C GLY A 149 12.15 21.61 11.75
N THR A 150 12.17 21.20 10.48
CA THR A 150 13.37 20.63 9.84
C THR A 150 13.49 21.09 8.39
N THR A 151 14.60 20.77 7.74
CA THR A 151 14.79 20.94 6.29
C THR A 151 15.24 19.63 5.69
N PHE A 152 14.60 19.22 4.60
CA PHE A 152 14.94 17.99 3.89
C PHE A 152 14.88 18.23 2.38
N LEU A 153 15.95 17.82 1.67
CA LEU A 153 16.11 18.03 0.22
C LEU A 153 15.83 19.49 -0.23
N GLY A 154 16.21 20.46 0.60
CA GLY A 154 16.03 21.89 0.32
C GLY A 154 14.63 22.45 0.58
N ARG A 155 13.70 21.65 1.13
CA ARG A 155 12.36 22.09 1.54
C ARG A 155 12.28 22.18 3.07
N ALA A 156 11.65 23.24 3.57
CA ALA A 156 11.32 23.38 4.99
C ALA A 156 10.06 22.59 5.32
N LEU A 157 10.08 21.86 6.44
CA LEU A 157 8.94 21.12 6.98
C LEU A 157 8.68 21.61 8.42
N ALA A 158 7.41 21.62 8.84
CA ALA A 158 7.02 21.98 10.21
C ALA A 158 7.35 20.88 11.22
N ALA A 159 7.52 19.63 10.76
CA ALA A 159 7.91 18.48 11.57
C ALA A 159 8.71 17.46 10.73
N PRO A 160 9.53 16.59 11.34
CA PRO A 160 10.32 15.61 10.61
C PRO A 160 9.51 14.35 10.25
N VAL A 161 8.30 14.56 9.71
CA VAL A 161 7.34 13.50 9.38
C VAL A 161 7.01 13.51 7.90
N LEU A 162 7.01 12.31 7.31
CA LEU A 162 6.64 12.05 5.91
C LEU A 162 5.41 11.14 5.85
N ILE A 163 4.35 11.56 5.16
CA ILE A 163 3.29 10.64 4.74
C ILE A 163 3.84 9.80 3.58
N ALA A 164 4.22 8.56 3.85
CA ALA A 164 4.90 7.72 2.86
C ALA A 164 3.92 7.24 1.78
N GLY A 165 4.42 7.17 0.54
CA GLY A 165 3.60 6.85 -0.64
C GLY A 165 3.02 5.44 -0.62
N MET A 166 1.76 5.33 -1.05
CA MET A 166 1.03 4.06 -1.06
C MET A 166 0.22 3.80 -2.32
N THR A 167 -0.54 4.78 -2.80
CA THR A 167 -1.61 4.50 -3.77
C THR A 167 -1.68 5.52 -4.91
N GLY A 168 -2.47 5.16 -5.91
CA GLY A 168 -2.79 5.89 -7.13
C GLY A 168 -3.29 4.92 -8.20
N GLY A 169 -3.94 5.42 -9.25
CA GLY A 169 -4.45 4.60 -10.36
C GLY A 169 -5.94 4.24 -10.32
N THR A 170 -6.66 4.63 -9.26
CA THR A 170 -8.13 4.52 -9.18
C THR A 170 -8.76 5.80 -8.64
N GLU A 171 -10.08 5.94 -8.78
CA GLU A 171 -10.81 7.11 -8.24
C GLU A 171 -10.70 7.20 -6.71
N ARG A 172 -10.87 6.06 -6.01
CA ARG A 172 -10.67 5.95 -4.56
C ARG A 172 -9.25 6.32 -4.16
N ALA A 173 -8.25 5.76 -4.85
CA ALA A 173 -6.85 6.11 -4.62
C ALA A 173 -6.60 7.61 -4.78
N GLY A 174 -7.18 8.23 -5.81
CA GLY A 174 -7.09 9.68 -6.04
C GLY A 174 -7.75 10.51 -4.94
N ALA A 175 -8.91 10.07 -4.43
CA ALA A 175 -9.56 10.73 -3.30
C ALA A 175 -8.70 10.66 -2.03
N VAL A 176 -8.12 9.49 -1.73
CA VAL A 176 -7.20 9.30 -0.61
C VAL A 176 -5.94 10.17 -0.77
N ASN A 177 -5.33 10.19 -1.96
CA ASN A 177 -4.16 11.03 -2.22
C ASN A 177 -4.44 12.52 -1.99
N ARG A 178 -5.59 13.04 -2.44
CA ARG A 178 -5.98 14.44 -2.18
C ARG A 178 -6.22 14.72 -0.70
N ALA A 179 -6.88 13.80 0.02
CA ALA A 179 -7.09 13.96 1.47
C ALA A 179 -5.74 14.00 2.22
N LEU A 180 -4.82 13.09 1.89
CA LEU A 180 -3.47 13.07 2.48
C LEU A 180 -2.67 14.33 2.15
N ALA A 181 -2.77 14.84 0.92
CA ALA A 181 -2.10 16.07 0.52
C ALA A 181 -2.61 17.28 1.33
N ARG A 182 -3.92 17.41 1.53
CA ARG A 182 -4.50 18.47 2.37
C ARG A 182 -4.00 18.38 3.82
N VAL A 183 -3.95 17.17 4.38
CA VAL A 183 -3.39 16.95 5.72
C VAL A 183 -1.91 17.33 5.79
N ALA A 184 -1.11 16.92 4.80
CA ALA A 184 0.31 17.29 4.73
C ALA A 184 0.50 18.80 4.62
N GLN A 185 -0.32 19.49 3.81
CA GLN A 185 -0.30 20.94 3.68
C GLN A 185 -0.64 21.64 4.99
N GLU A 186 -1.72 21.21 5.66
CA GLU A 186 -2.19 21.81 6.91
C GLU A 186 -1.18 21.65 8.05
N LEU A 187 -0.54 20.47 8.13
CA LEU A 187 0.42 20.15 9.18
C LEU A 187 1.88 20.47 8.81
N GLY A 188 2.15 20.93 7.59
CA GLY A 188 3.50 21.23 7.09
C GLY A 188 4.41 20.01 6.99
N LEU A 189 3.86 18.86 6.58
CA LEU A 189 4.56 17.58 6.46
C LEU A 189 5.00 17.31 5.02
N GLY A 190 5.92 16.37 4.83
CA GLY A 190 6.20 15.83 3.51
C GLY A 190 5.17 14.77 3.09
N MET A 191 5.04 14.51 1.79
CA MET A 191 4.24 13.42 1.24
C MET A 191 4.95 12.71 0.09
N GLY A 192 4.86 11.39 0.03
CA GLY A 192 5.18 10.59 -1.16
C GLY A 192 3.92 10.11 -1.87
N LEU A 193 3.99 9.99 -3.19
CA LEU A 193 2.96 9.33 -3.99
C LEU A 193 3.21 7.82 -4.08
N GLY A 194 2.16 7.04 -4.34
CA GLY A 194 2.29 5.64 -4.74
C GLY A 194 2.99 5.50 -6.11
N SER A 195 3.37 4.27 -6.48
CA SER A 195 4.04 4.00 -7.76
C SER A 195 3.24 4.55 -8.94
N GLN A 196 3.88 5.41 -9.73
CA GLN A 196 3.31 6.00 -10.95
C GLN A 196 3.50 5.10 -12.18
N ARG A 197 3.87 3.82 -12.00
CA ARG A 197 3.89 2.82 -13.10
C ARG A 197 2.61 2.85 -13.92
N ALA A 198 1.46 2.90 -13.25
CA ALA A 198 0.15 2.94 -13.90
C ALA A 198 -0.03 4.17 -14.81
N MET A 199 0.61 5.31 -14.50
CA MET A 199 0.59 6.51 -15.36
C MET A 199 1.46 6.38 -16.61
N VAL A 200 2.47 5.49 -16.59
CA VAL A 200 3.25 5.17 -17.78
C VAL A 200 2.39 4.35 -18.75
N GLU A 201 1.65 3.39 -18.21
CA GLU A 201 0.78 2.49 -18.97
C GLU A 201 -0.50 3.20 -19.45
N ASP A 202 -1.09 4.06 -18.62
CA ASP A 202 -2.31 4.82 -18.90
C ASP A 202 -2.20 6.27 -18.39
N PRO A 203 -1.86 7.24 -19.28
CA PRO A 203 -1.77 8.65 -18.92
C PRO A 203 -3.07 9.28 -18.39
N SER A 204 -4.23 8.67 -18.62
CA SER A 204 -5.51 9.20 -18.11
C SER A 204 -5.61 9.14 -16.58
N LEU A 205 -4.79 8.27 -15.95
CA LEU A 205 -4.74 8.07 -14.50
C LEU A 205 -4.05 9.21 -13.74
N LEU A 206 -3.44 10.17 -14.44
CA LEU A 206 -2.77 11.33 -13.87
C LEU A 206 -3.61 12.07 -12.81
N SER A 207 -4.92 12.18 -13.00
CA SER A 207 -5.84 12.83 -12.05
C SER A 207 -5.85 12.19 -10.65
N SER A 208 -5.46 10.92 -10.54
CA SER A 208 -5.36 10.20 -9.25
C SER A 208 -4.04 10.45 -8.50
N PHE A 209 -3.04 11.05 -9.16
CA PHE A 209 -1.73 11.37 -8.58
C PHE A 209 -1.50 12.88 -8.44
N ARG A 210 -2.18 13.69 -9.25
CA ARG A 210 -2.04 15.15 -9.24
C ARG A 210 -2.69 15.76 -8.00
N VAL A 211 -1.90 15.96 -6.96
CA VAL A 211 -2.32 16.53 -5.68
C VAL A 211 -1.77 17.93 -5.41
N ARG A 212 -0.85 18.44 -6.24
CA ARG A 212 -0.13 19.70 -5.98
C ARG A 212 -1.05 20.90 -5.73
N ALA A 213 -2.19 20.98 -6.41
CA ALA A 213 -3.18 22.05 -6.19
C ALA A 213 -3.76 22.07 -4.77
N GLU A 214 -3.80 20.92 -4.09
CA GLU A 214 -4.27 20.78 -2.72
C GLU A 214 -3.16 21.06 -1.69
N ALA A 215 -1.89 20.96 -2.13
CA ALA A 215 -0.71 21.06 -1.27
C ALA A 215 0.47 21.74 -2.00
N PRO A 216 0.38 23.05 -2.25
CA PRO A 216 1.39 23.78 -3.03
C PRO A 216 2.77 23.85 -2.36
N ASP A 217 2.84 23.77 -1.03
CA ASP A 217 4.07 24.09 -0.28
C ASP A 217 4.82 22.85 0.23
N ILE A 218 4.18 21.69 0.26
CA ILE A 218 4.77 20.48 0.83
C ILE A 218 5.95 19.97 -0.02
N LEU A 219 6.87 19.28 0.66
CA LEU A 219 7.81 18.37 -0.01
C LEU A 219 7.02 17.19 -0.59
N LEU A 220 6.92 17.09 -1.92
CA LEU A 220 6.22 16.01 -2.62
C LEU A 220 7.21 15.10 -3.35
N LEU A 221 7.12 13.79 -3.10
CA LEU A 221 7.95 12.78 -3.79
C LEU A 221 7.09 12.04 -4.83
N ALA A 222 7.48 12.14 -6.10
CA ALA A 222 7.06 11.21 -7.16
C ALA A 222 7.61 9.81 -6.88
N ASN A 223 7.10 8.78 -7.55
CA ASN A 223 7.48 7.40 -7.24
C ASN A 223 7.43 6.46 -8.45
N ILE A 224 8.49 5.69 -8.67
CA ILE A 224 8.55 4.61 -9.66
C ILE A 224 9.37 3.43 -9.12
N GLY A 225 9.10 2.22 -9.59
CA GLY A 225 9.88 1.05 -9.20
C GLY A 225 11.15 0.90 -10.02
N ALA A 226 12.23 0.48 -9.37
CA ALA A 226 13.51 0.28 -10.03
C ALA A 226 13.41 -0.75 -11.16
N VAL A 227 12.67 -1.84 -10.94
CA VAL A 227 12.52 -2.92 -11.93
C VAL A 227 11.83 -2.44 -13.21
N GLN A 228 10.97 -1.41 -13.15
CA GLN A 228 10.37 -0.88 -14.38
C GLN A 228 11.39 -0.26 -15.34
N LEU A 229 12.57 0.16 -14.84
CA LEU A 229 13.65 0.67 -15.68
C LEU A 229 14.22 -0.41 -16.62
N SER A 230 14.29 -1.68 -16.18
CA SER A 230 14.67 -2.80 -17.05
C SER A 230 13.52 -3.26 -17.97
N HIS A 231 12.30 -2.77 -17.73
CA HIS A 231 11.08 -3.11 -18.47
C HIS A 231 10.55 -1.95 -19.33
N GLY A 232 11.44 -1.02 -19.72
CA GLY A 232 11.16 -0.02 -20.75
C GLY A 232 10.82 1.38 -20.24
N VAL A 233 10.73 1.60 -18.93
CA VAL A 233 10.62 2.96 -18.38
C VAL A 233 11.95 3.69 -18.52
N SER A 234 11.96 4.79 -19.27
CA SER A 234 13.16 5.59 -19.51
C SER A 234 13.38 6.67 -18.45
N ALA A 235 14.57 7.30 -18.47
CA ALA A 235 14.82 8.48 -17.65
C ALA A 235 13.95 9.68 -18.06
N ASP A 236 13.56 9.77 -19.35
CA ASP A 236 12.63 10.80 -19.82
C ASP A 236 11.20 10.54 -19.31
N ASP A 237 10.77 9.28 -19.20
CA ASP A 237 9.51 8.93 -18.53
C ASP A 237 9.55 9.34 -17.06
N CYS A 238 10.64 9.07 -16.35
CA CYS A 238 10.82 9.50 -14.97
C CYS A 238 10.71 11.03 -14.84
N ARG A 239 11.36 11.79 -15.74
CA ARG A 239 11.28 13.27 -15.77
C ARG A 239 9.85 13.73 -16.02
N ARG A 240 9.14 13.09 -16.95
CA ARG A 240 7.74 13.39 -17.26
C ARG A 240 6.84 13.13 -16.05
N LEU A 241 6.95 11.97 -15.41
CA LEU A 241 6.16 11.61 -14.22
C LEU A 241 6.34 12.60 -13.07
N VAL A 242 7.58 13.04 -12.82
CA VAL A 242 7.90 14.09 -11.83
C VAL A 242 7.23 15.41 -12.23
N GLY A 243 7.38 15.84 -13.48
CA GLY A 243 6.84 17.12 -13.96
C GLY A 243 5.31 17.17 -13.97
N GLU A 244 4.64 16.09 -14.34
CA GLU A 244 3.18 16.03 -14.46
C GLU A 244 2.45 16.17 -13.11
N VAL A 245 3.09 15.73 -12.02
CA VAL A 245 2.59 15.86 -10.64
C VAL A 245 3.29 16.97 -9.86
N GLU A 246 4.22 17.69 -10.51
CA GLU A 246 4.98 18.80 -9.93
C GLU A 246 5.72 18.40 -8.64
N ALA A 247 6.33 17.21 -8.63
CA ALA A 247 7.07 16.71 -7.48
C ALA A 247 8.45 17.38 -7.31
N ASP A 248 8.89 17.47 -6.05
CA ASP A 248 10.18 18.05 -5.66
C ASP A 248 11.33 17.04 -5.73
N ALA A 249 11.02 15.75 -5.67
CA ALA A 249 11.99 14.66 -5.70
C ALA A 249 11.35 13.40 -6.33
N LEU A 250 12.18 12.47 -6.79
CA LEU A 250 11.75 11.16 -7.30
C LEU A 250 12.20 10.05 -6.34
N ALA A 251 11.25 9.30 -5.80
CA ALA A 251 11.53 8.04 -5.13
C ALA A 251 11.64 6.90 -6.16
N ILE A 252 12.75 6.17 -6.13
CA ILE A 252 12.91 4.91 -6.84
C ILE A 252 12.82 3.79 -5.80
N HIS A 253 11.77 2.97 -5.86
CA HIS A 253 11.59 1.89 -4.89
C HIS A 253 12.21 0.56 -5.35
N LEU A 254 12.74 -0.15 -4.36
CA LEU A 254 13.21 -1.52 -4.43
C LEU A 254 12.19 -2.41 -3.72
N ASN A 255 11.66 -3.38 -4.45
CA ASN A 255 10.60 -4.28 -3.99
C ASN A 255 10.77 -5.73 -4.52
N PRO A 256 11.99 -6.31 -4.57
CA PRO A 256 12.20 -7.60 -5.21
C PRO A 256 11.34 -8.71 -4.61
N LEU A 257 11.15 -8.72 -3.27
CA LEU A 257 10.27 -9.70 -2.63
C LEU A 257 8.82 -9.58 -3.10
N GLN A 258 8.32 -8.35 -3.22
CA GLN A 258 6.96 -8.09 -3.71
C GLN A 258 6.82 -8.62 -5.14
N GLU A 259 7.73 -8.26 -6.06
CA GLU A 259 7.68 -8.72 -7.46
C GLU A 259 7.87 -10.23 -7.60
N MET A 260 8.61 -10.89 -6.71
CA MET A 260 8.77 -12.35 -6.77
C MET A 260 7.51 -13.10 -6.36
N ILE A 261 6.71 -12.55 -5.44
CA ILE A 261 5.47 -13.17 -4.94
C ILE A 261 4.27 -12.75 -5.80
N GLN A 262 4.26 -11.53 -6.32
CA GLN A 262 3.22 -11.05 -7.21
C GLN A 262 3.14 -11.95 -8.45
N PRO A 263 1.97 -12.52 -8.80
CA PRO A 263 1.83 -13.40 -9.95
C PRO A 263 2.28 -12.76 -11.28
N GLU A 264 1.98 -11.47 -11.44
CA GLU A 264 2.33 -10.64 -12.60
C GLU A 264 3.60 -9.78 -12.37
N GLY A 265 4.41 -10.10 -11.36
CA GLY A 265 5.58 -9.31 -11.00
C GLY A 265 6.74 -9.39 -12.00
N ASP A 266 7.48 -8.29 -12.10
CA ASP A 266 8.65 -8.17 -12.95
C ASP A 266 9.88 -8.82 -12.28
N ARG A 267 10.41 -9.87 -12.93
CA ARG A 267 11.43 -10.74 -12.31
C ARG A 267 12.88 -10.46 -12.72
N ASP A 268 13.13 -9.61 -13.71
CA ASP A 268 14.50 -9.33 -14.18
C ASP A 268 15.12 -8.10 -13.51
N TRP A 269 15.87 -8.37 -12.45
CA TRP A 269 16.56 -7.36 -11.63
C TRP A 269 18.01 -7.10 -12.07
N ARG A 270 18.45 -7.65 -13.21
CA ARG A 270 19.82 -7.46 -13.70
C ARG A 270 20.02 -6.04 -14.25
N ASN A 271 21.24 -5.53 -14.13
CA ASN A 271 21.68 -4.26 -14.73
C ASN A 271 20.89 -3.00 -14.30
N LEU A 272 20.21 -3.01 -13.14
CA LEU A 272 19.47 -1.85 -12.65
C LEU A 272 20.36 -0.69 -12.19
N ARG A 273 21.56 -0.97 -11.64
CA ARG A 273 22.50 0.07 -11.18
C ARG A 273 22.77 1.15 -12.25
N PRO A 274 23.28 0.83 -13.46
CA PRO A 274 23.56 1.85 -14.47
C PRO A 274 22.29 2.58 -14.96
N LEU A 275 21.13 1.92 -14.91
CA LEU A 275 19.85 2.55 -15.25
C LEU A 275 19.44 3.58 -14.20
N ILE A 276 19.59 3.25 -12.91
CA ILE A 276 19.36 4.19 -11.80
C ILE A 276 20.32 5.38 -11.90
N GLU A 277 21.61 5.14 -12.13
CA GLU A 277 22.62 6.21 -12.33
C GLU A 277 22.24 7.14 -13.50
N THR A 278 21.68 6.59 -14.58
CA THR A 278 21.16 7.38 -15.71
C THR A 278 19.97 8.25 -15.29
N VAL A 279 19.04 7.73 -14.49
CA VAL A 279 17.91 8.51 -13.95
C VAL A 279 18.39 9.62 -13.03
N VAL A 280 19.28 9.31 -12.08
CA VAL A 280 19.86 10.27 -11.12
C VAL A 280 20.44 11.49 -11.84
N THR A 281 21.17 11.27 -12.93
CA THR A 281 21.81 12.35 -13.69
C THR A 281 20.88 13.12 -14.61
N SER A 282 19.72 12.55 -14.98
CA SER A 282 18.87 13.07 -16.06
C SER A 282 17.50 13.59 -15.62
N VAL A 283 17.00 13.20 -14.45
CA VAL A 283 15.62 13.52 -14.02
C VAL A 283 15.45 14.99 -13.61
N GLY A 284 16.52 15.67 -13.18
CA GLY A 284 16.50 17.10 -12.86
C GLY A 284 15.98 17.46 -11.47
N VAL A 285 15.65 16.47 -10.64
CA VAL A 285 15.27 16.60 -9.22
C VAL A 285 16.08 15.61 -8.37
N PRO A 286 16.21 15.82 -7.04
CA PRO A 286 16.80 14.83 -6.15
C PRO A 286 16.14 13.46 -6.26
N VAL A 287 16.95 12.40 -6.31
CA VAL A 287 16.46 11.01 -6.30
C VAL A 287 16.62 10.42 -4.90
N VAL A 288 15.58 9.74 -4.42
CA VAL A 288 15.57 8.99 -3.16
C VAL A 288 15.47 7.51 -3.49
N LEU A 289 16.43 6.69 -3.06
CA LEU A 289 16.30 5.24 -3.18
C LEU A 289 15.60 4.67 -1.95
N LYS A 290 14.55 3.87 -2.14
CA LYS A 290 13.76 3.37 -1.01
C LYS A 290 13.50 1.87 -1.07
N GLU A 291 13.42 1.22 0.08
CA GLU A 291 12.81 -0.11 0.19
C GLU A 291 11.28 0.02 0.41
N THR A 292 10.55 -1.09 0.42
CA THR A 292 9.08 -1.17 0.56
C THR A 292 8.59 -1.91 1.80
N GLY A 293 9.45 -2.57 2.58
CA GLY A 293 9.07 -3.27 3.83
C GLY A 293 10.01 -4.40 4.26
N CYS A 294 11.18 -4.55 3.63
CA CYS A 294 12.21 -5.56 3.89
C CYS A 294 13.56 -4.96 4.33
N GLY A 295 13.73 -3.63 4.31
CA GLY A 295 14.92 -2.95 4.83
C GLY A 295 16.10 -2.84 3.85
N LEU A 296 16.70 -1.65 3.77
CA LEU A 296 18.02 -1.45 3.18
C LEU A 296 19.11 -1.84 4.17
N SER A 297 20.11 -2.59 3.69
CA SER A 297 21.35 -2.83 4.44
C SER A 297 22.33 -1.66 4.32
N GLY A 298 23.31 -1.60 5.21
CA GLY A 298 24.42 -0.65 5.12
C GLY A 298 25.19 -0.73 3.78
N ASP A 299 25.42 -1.94 3.26
CA ASP A 299 26.07 -2.13 1.95
C ASP A 299 25.24 -1.54 0.80
N MET A 300 23.91 -1.75 0.83
CA MET A 300 23.03 -1.16 -0.17
C MET A 300 22.99 0.37 -0.04
N ALA A 301 23.07 0.92 1.17
CA ALA A 301 23.16 2.35 1.40
C ALA A 301 24.45 2.97 0.81
N LEU A 302 25.59 2.31 0.97
CA LEU A 302 26.85 2.71 0.33
C LEU A 302 26.74 2.71 -1.18
N LEU A 303 26.17 1.63 -1.73
CA LEU A 303 25.93 1.52 -3.17
C LEU A 303 24.97 2.61 -3.67
N ALA A 304 23.92 2.95 -2.90
CA ALA A 304 23.02 4.03 -3.22
C ALA A 304 23.74 5.39 -3.30
N ARG A 305 24.61 5.69 -2.33
CA ARG A 305 25.45 6.89 -2.35
C ARG A 305 26.37 6.91 -3.58
N GLU A 306 26.98 5.78 -3.93
CA GLU A 306 27.82 5.68 -5.14
C GLU A 306 27.03 5.93 -6.44
N MET A 307 25.77 5.51 -6.50
CA MET A 307 24.88 5.81 -7.63
C MET A 307 24.49 7.29 -7.71
N GLY A 308 24.83 8.09 -6.69
CA GLY A 308 24.58 9.53 -6.66
C GLY A 308 23.18 9.93 -6.17
N VAL A 309 22.45 9.03 -5.51
CA VAL A 309 21.14 9.38 -4.94
C VAL A 309 21.31 10.42 -3.82
N ALA A 310 20.33 11.30 -3.68
CA ALA A 310 20.37 12.41 -2.73
C ALA A 310 19.95 12.02 -1.31
N ALA A 311 19.16 10.96 -1.17
CA ALA A 311 18.74 10.40 0.10
C ALA A 311 18.38 8.92 -0.06
N ILE A 312 18.23 8.23 1.07
CA ILE A 312 17.62 6.90 1.12
C ILE A 312 16.40 6.88 2.04
N ASP A 313 15.50 5.93 1.82
CA ASP A 313 14.44 5.55 2.76
C ASP A 313 14.57 4.05 3.08
N VAL A 314 14.85 3.74 4.34
CA VAL A 314 15.26 2.39 4.75
C VAL A 314 14.17 1.34 4.54
N GLY A 315 12.89 1.69 4.62
CA GLY A 315 11.77 0.78 4.34
C GLY A 315 11.83 -0.58 5.04
N GLY A 316 12.14 -0.60 6.34
CA GLY A 316 12.39 -1.84 7.10
C GLY A 316 11.17 -2.70 7.39
N THR A 317 11.42 -3.95 7.80
CA THR A 317 10.42 -4.91 8.28
C THR A 317 9.88 -4.51 9.65
N GLY A 318 8.66 -4.95 9.97
CA GLY A 318 7.96 -4.65 11.22
C GLY A 318 6.77 -3.71 11.07
N GLY A 319 6.48 -3.29 9.84
CA GLY A 319 5.21 -2.69 9.44
C GLY A 319 4.53 -3.50 8.35
N THR A 320 4.02 -2.80 7.33
CA THR A 320 3.35 -3.41 6.17
C THR A 320 4.27 -4.41 5.46
N ALA A 321 3.81 -5.63 5.25
CA ALA A 321 4.55 -6.69 4.57
C ALA A 321 4.01 -6.88 3.14
N TRP A 322 4.61 -6.19 2.16
CA TRP A 322 4.08 -6.22 0.78
C TRP A 322 4.11 -7.60 0.13
N GLY A 323 5.17 -8.40 0.35
CA GLY A 323 5.19 -9.78 -0.12
C GLY A 323 4.02 -10.62 0.41
N PHE A 324 3.58 -10.36 1.64
CA PHE A 324 2.40 -11.01 2.23
C PHE A 324 1.09 -10.48 1.64
N ILE A 325 1.01 -9.17 1.37
CA ILE A 325 -0.13 -8.57 0.64
C ILE A 325 -0.29 -9.21 -0.74
N GLU A 326 0.80 -9.44 -1.47
CA GLU A 326 0.74 -10.13 -2.77
C GLU A 326 0.27 -11.58 -2.62
N GLY A 327 0.67 -12.26 -1.54
CA GLY A 327 0.10 -13.54 -1.17
C GLY A 327 -1.41 -13.48 -1.01
N PHE A 328 -1.96 -12.47 -0.32
CA PHE A 328 -3.41 -12.28 -0.20
C PHE A 328 -4.11 -11.97 -1.51
N ARG A 329 -3.44 -11.29 -2.44
CA ARG A 329 -3.98 -11.03 -3.79
C ARG A 329 -3.98 -12.26 -4.66
N ALA A 330 -3.04 -13.17 -4.43
CA ALA A 330 -2.87 -14.33 -5.25
C ALA A 330 -4.09 -15.26 -5.15
N ALA A 331 -4.47 -15.78 -6.31
CA ALA A 331 -5.62 -16.63 -6.47
C ALA A 331 -5.32 -18.12 -6.31
N ASP A 332 -4.05 -18.46 -6.15
CA ASP A 332 -3.59 -19.83 -5.96
C ASP A 332 -2.92 -20.01 -4.60
N GLU A 333 -3.11 -21.19 -4.03
CA GLU A 333 -2.60 -21.55 -2.71
C GLU A 333 -1.07 -21.50 -2.62
N GLN A 334 -0.36 -21.68 -3.75
CA GLN A 334 1.11 -21.69 -3.75
C GLN A 334 1.67 -20.28 -3.50
N HIS A 335 1.21 -19.27 -4.23
CA HIS A 335 1.62 -17.89 -4.00
C HIS A 335 1.13 -17.35 -2.64
N GLN A 336 -0.06 -17.76 -2.19
CA GLN A 336 -0.54 -17.46 -0.83
C GLN A 336 0.42 -18.02 0.24
N ALA A 337 0.85 -19.27 0.09
CA ALA A 337 1.81 -19.90 1.00
C ALA A 337 3.19 -19.24 0.93
N MET A 338 3.63 -18.82 -0.26
CA MET A 338 4.86 -18.04 -0.43
C MET A 338 4.77 -16.70 0.31
N GLY A 339 3.68 -15.94 0.12
CA GLY A 339 3.43 -14.69 0.85
C GLY A 339 3.48 -14.88 2.36
N ALA A 340 2.84 -15.94 2.88
CA ALA A 340 2.87 -16.26 4.30
C ALA A 340 4.30 -16.63 4.78
N THR A 341 5.06 -17.38 3.98
CA THR A 341 6.44 -17.79 4.30
C THR A 341 7.36 -16.58 4.48
N PHE A 342 7.20 -15.55 3.65
CA PHE A 342 8.05 -14.36 3.65
C PHE A 342 7.44 -13.17 4.39
N ARG A 343 6.36 -13.35 5.16
CA ARG A 343 5.65 -12.26 5.86
C ARG A 343 6.55 -11.44 6.79
N ASP A 344 7.51 -12.10 7.44
CA ASP A 344 8.45 -11.50 8.39
C ASP A 344 9.87 -11.31 7.81
N TRP A 345 10.03 -11.44 6.48
CA TRP A 345 11.32 -11.32 5.82
C TRP A 345 11.87 -9.89 5.86
N GLY A 346 13.20 -9.78 6.01
CA GLY A 346 13.94 -8.53 5.90
C GLY A 346 14.59 -8.07 7.20
N ILE A 347 15.08 -6.84 7.18
CA ILE A 347 15.81 -6.20 8.27
C ILE A 347 14.83 -5.31 9.06
N PRO A 348 14.68 -5.50 10.39
CA PRO A 348 13.89 -4.60 11.24
C PRO A 348 14.25 -3.13 11.03
N THR A 349 13.27 -2.24 11.02
CA THR A 349 13.51 -0.84 10.65
C THR A 349 14.57 -0.11 11.47
N ALA A 350 14.59 -0.29 12.80
CA ALA A 350 15.61 0.34 13.65
C ALA A 350 17.01 -0.21 13.35
N GLU A 351 17.13 -1.51 13.08
CA GLU A 351 18.41 -2.14 12.69
C GLU A 351 18.88 -1.64 11.32
N ALA A 352 17.98 -1.58 10.33
CA ALA A 352 18.29 -1.06 9.01
C ALA A 352 18.76 0.40 9.07
N LEU A 353 18.10 1.22 9.89
CA LEU A 353 18.48 2.62 10.12
C LEU A 353 19.87 2.73 10.75
N ASP A 354 20.18 1.94 11.78
CA ASP A 354 21.49 1.93 12.43
C ASP A 354 22.61 1.55 11.45
N GLN A 355 22.44 0.44 10.72
CA GLN A 355 23.40 -0.01 9.69
C GLN A 355 23.63 1.06 8.61
N CYS A 356 22.54 1.67 8.12
CA CYS A 356 22.60 2.70 7.08
C CYS A 356 23.28 3.98 7.58
N ARG A 357 22.97 4.41 8.81
CA ARG A 357 23.58 5.60 9.42
C ARG A 357 25.07 5.38 9.69
N GLU A 358 25.45 4.20 10.19
CA GLU A 358 26.87 3.84 10.38
C GLU A 358 27.63 3.90 9.04
N ALA A 359 27.08 3.31 7.99
CA ALA A 359 27.73 3.23 6.68
C ALA A 359 27.84 4.59 5.96
N LEU A 360 26.82 5.43 6.09
CA LEU A 360 26.73 6.70 5.35
C LEU A 360 27.36 7.89 6.08
N GLY A 361 27.58 7.79 7.40
CA GLY A 361 28.01 8.90 8.25
C GLY A 361 26.87 9.85 8.61
N PRO A 362 27.09 10.87 9.45
CA PRO A 362 26.02 11.66 10.07
C PRO A 362 25.27 12.60 9.11
N ASP A 363 25.90 13.01 8.01
CA ASP A 363 25.36 14.09 7.17
C ASP A 363 24.47 13.60 6.02
N PHE A 364 24.51 12.32 5.68
CA PHE A 364 23.73 11.80 4.56
C PHE A 364 22.22 11.78 4.92
N PRO A 365 21.32 12.28 4.06
CA PRO A 365 19.90 12.29 4.35
C PRO A 365 19.27 10.88 4.36
N ILE A 366 18.62 10.51 5.46
CA ILE A 366 17.95 9.22 5.64
C ILE A 366 16.50 9.43 6.09
N ILE A 367 15.57 8.73 5.45
CA ILE A 367 14.19 8.59 5.88
C ILE A 367 14.03 7.21 6.52
N ALA A 368 13.34 7.16 7.66
CA ALA A 368 12.99 5.91 8.33
C ALA A 368 11.51 5.58 8.14
N THR A 369 11.20 4.73 7.16
CA THR A 369 9.87 4.10 7.04
C THR A 369 9.91 2.62 7.41
N GLY A 370 8.74 2.07 7.73
CA GLY A 370 8.57 0.71 8.23
C GLY A 370 8.21 0.72 9.71
N GLY A 371 7.02 0.23 10.05
CA GLY A 371 6.59 0.03 11.44
C GLY A 371 6.48 1.27 12.35
N VAL A 372 6.67 2.50 11.87
CA VAL A 372 6.45 3.74 12.66
C VAL A 372 4.94 3.91 12.91
N ARG A 373 4.50 4.09 14.17
CA ARG A 373 3.05 4.14 14.48
C ARG A 373 2.59 5.40 15.22
N HIS A 374 3.48 6.06 15.95
CA HIS A 374 3.18 7.20 16.81
C HIS A 374 4.38 8.13 16.97
N GLY A 375 4.19 9.32 17.53
CA GLY A 375 5.24 10.33 17.67
C GLY A 375 6.45 9.88 18.48
N LEU A 376 6.32 8.93 19.41
CA LEU A 376 7.46 8.34 20.11
C LEU A 376 8.36 7.52 19.17
N ASP A 377 7.81 6.86 18.14
CA ASP A 377 8.63 6.14 17.15
C ASP A 377 9.33 7.13 16.23
N VAL A 378 8.66 8.23 15.88
CA VAL A 378 9.31 9.35 15.18
C VAL A 378 10.50 9.85 15.98
N ALA A 379 10.32 10.14 17.27
CA ALA A 379 11.41 10.60 18.13
C ALA A 379 12.56 9.59 18.22
N ARG A 380 12.26 8.29 18.32
CA ARG A 380 13.26 7.21 18.31
C ARG A 380 14.02 7.14 16.98
N ALA A 381 13.31 7.22 15.86
CA ALA A 381 13.92 7.21 14.54
C ALA A 381 14.84 8.41 14.33
N ILE A 382 14.40 9.62 14.70
CA ILE A 382 15.24 10.83 14.64
C ILE A 382 16.44 10.72 15.58
N GLY A 383 16.24 10.26 16.81
CA GLY A 383 17.31 10.03 17.79
C GLY A 383 18.34 8.99 17.35
N LEU A 384 17.92 7.97 16.59
CA LEU A 384 18.81 6.97 15.98
C LEU A 384 19.50 7.47 14.70
N GLY A 385 19.16 8.68 14.25
CA GLY A 385 19.84 9.37 13.16
C GLY A 385 19.06 9.44 11.86
N ALA A 386 17.75 9.19 11.82
CA ALA A 386 16.96 9.56 10.66
C ALA A 386 16.77 11.09 10.58
N ASN A 387 16.60 11.63 9.37
CA ASN A 387 16.24 13.03 9.16
C ASN A 387 14.72 13.21 9.09
N LEU A 388 14.00 12.21 8.59
CA LEU A 388 12.54 12.12 8.61
C LEU A 388 12.12 10.72 9.03
N ALA A 389 10.99 10.60 9.72
CA ALA A 389 10.31 9.32 9.93
C ALA A 389 9.02 9.29 9.11
N GLY A 390 8.73 8.18 8.44
CA GLY A 390 7.59 8.10 7.53
C GLY A 390 6.59 7.01 7.84
N MET A 391 5.33 7.31 7.56
CA MET A 391 4.17 6.45 7.84
C MET A 391 3.29 6.36 6.60
N ALA A 392 3.07 5.13 6.15
CA ALA A 392 2.19 4.80 5.04
C ALA A 392 0.84 4.30 5.58
N LEU A 393 0.82 3.07 6.10
CA LEU A 393 -0.39 2.34 6.49
C LEU A 393 -1.32 3.10 7.46
N PRO A 394 -0.83 3.72 8.56
CA PRO A 394 -1.71 4.42 9.49
C PRO A 394 -2.44 5.60 8.84
N PHE A 395 -1.73 6.39 8.03
CA PHE A 395 -2.30 7.54 7.32
C PHE A 395 -3.29 7.09 6.25
N PHE A 396 -2.95 6.05 5.49
CA PHE A 396 -3.89 5.50 4.51
C PHE A 396 -5.19 5.03 5.16
N ARG A 397 -5.12 4.19 6.20
CA ARG A 397 -6.33 3.69 6.89
C ARG A 397 -7.16 4.84 7.45
N ALA A 398 -6.53 5.88 7.97
CA ALA A 398 -7.23 7.06 8.46
C ALA A 398 -7.89 7.86 7.32
N ALA A 399 -7.17 8.13 6.23
CA ALA A 399 -7.67 8.89 5.09
C ALA A 399 -8.76 8.15 4.30
N ASP A 400 -8.71 6.81 4.28
CA ASP A 400 -9.74 5.95 3.69
C ASP A 400 -11.05 6.00 4.49
N VAL A 401 -11.01 6.39 5.77
CA VAL A 401 -12.19 6.74 6.56
C VAL A 401 -12.62 8.19 6.29
N SER A 402 -11.71 9.15 6.48
CA SER A 402 -11.95 10.58 6.20
C SER A 402 -10.67 11.42 6.29
N GLN A 403 -10.68 12.61 5.67
CA GLN A 403 -9.61 13.60 5.86
C GLN A 403 -9.44 13.98 7.34
N ASP A 404 -10.54 14.18 8.07
CA ASP A 404 -10.50 14.57 9.50
C ASP A 404 -9.84 13.49 10.36
N ALA A 405 -10.06 12.21 10.06
CA ALA A 405 -9.39 11.11 10.76
C ALA A 405 -7.87 11.11 10.51
N ALA A 406 -7.45 11.38 9.26
CA ALA A 406 -6.03 11.52 8.93
C ALA A 406 -5.39 12.76 9.56
N LEU A 407 -6.10 13.88 9.62
CA LEU A 407 -5.68 15.10 10.31
C LEU A 407 -5.50 14.83 11.80
N ALA A 408 -6.49 14.23 12.45
CA ALA A 408 -6.44 13.89 13.88
C ALA A 408 -5.28 12.93 14.21
N LEU A 409 -4.99 11.96 13.33
CA LEU A 409 -3.81 11.11 13.44
C LEU A 409 -2.51 11.94 13.39
N GLY A 410 -2.37 12.80 12.39
CA GLY A 410 -1.20 13.67 12.23
C GLY A 410 -0.99 14.60 13.43
N THR A 411 -2.05 15.29 13.88
CA THR A 411 -1.99 16.15 15.07
C THR A 411 -1.54 15.39 16.32
N ARG A 412 -2.08 14.17 16.54
CA ARG A 412 -1.67 13.33 17.67
C ARG A 412 -0.20 12.95 17.59
N ILE A 413 0.29 12.55 16.42
CA ILE A 413 1.70 12.21 16.20
C ILE A 413 2.61 13.38 16.56
N LEU A 414 2.26 14.60 16.15
CA LEU A 414 3.07 15.79 16.45
C LEU A 414 3.09 16.10 17.94
N GLU A 415 1.98 15.90 18.64
CA GLU A 415 1.92 16.08 20.09
C GLU A 415 2.72 15.01 20.84
N GLU A 416 2.60 13.74 20.42
CA GLU A 416 3.42 12.64 20.97
C GLU A 416 4.92 12.88 20.76
N LEU A 417 5.31 13.42 19.60
CA LEU A 417 6.69 13.81 19.30
C LEU A 417 7.17 14.95 20.23
N ARG A 418 6.35 15.99 20.40
CA ARG A 418 6.62 17.11 21.32
C ARG A 418 6.83 16.61 22.76
N ILE A 419 5.95 15.72 23.23
CA ILE A 419 6.07 15.09 24.55
C ILE A 419 7.37 14.28 24.65
N ALA A 420 7.72 13.50 23.63
CA ALA A 420 8.94 12.71 23.62
C ALA A 420 10.20 13.60 23.68
N MET A 421 10.24 14.70 22.91
CA MET A 421 11.33 15.68 22.95
C MET A 421 11.43 16.35 24.32
N PHE A 422 10.31 16.85 24.85
CA PHE A 422 10.25 17.46 26.17
C PHE A 422 10.78 16.53 27.27
N CYS A 423 10.29 15.27 27.29
CA CYS A 423 10.73 14.25 28.24
C CYS A 423 12.17 13.78 28.03
N ALA A 424 12.78 14.10 26.89
CA ALA A 424 14.18 13.83 26.57
C ALA A 424 15.10 15.07 26.72
N GLY A 425 14.53 16.24 27.06
CA GLY A 425 15.27 17.50 27.18
C GLY A 425 15.82 18.01 25.85
N ALA A 426 15.13 17.74 24.74
CA ALA A 426 15.53 18.08 23.37
C ALA A 426 14.85 19.35 22.85
#